data_AF-A0A2V9A5T1-F1
#
_entry.id   AF-A0A2V9A5T1-F1
#
_cell.length_a   1.000
_cell.length_b   1.000
_cell.length_c   1.000
_cell.angle_alpha   90.00
_cell.angle_beta   90.00
_cell.angle_gamma   90.00
#
_symmetry.space_group_name_H-M   'P 1'
#
loop_
_entity.id
_entity.type
_entity.pdbx_description
1 polymer ?
#
loop_
_entity_poly.entity_id
_entity_poly.type
_entity_poly.pdbx_seq_one_letter_code
_entity_poly.pdbx_strand_id
1 'polypeptide(L)'
;FYRQDPPKTVAAKAPKKSAATQGQEQSSTASPANKKSGMNPTQLWGAVQAGNNKAAVELAELYIKGDGVPQNCQQARVLLLIASEKRNTAAIKKLQELDKGAACP
;
A
#
# COMPACT_ATOMS: atom_id res chain seq x y z
N PHE A 1 19.95 48.31 9.76
CA PHE A 1 18.50 48.50 9.66
C PHE A 1 17.96 47.74 8.45
N TYR A 2 17.70 46.44 8.58
CA TYR A 2 16.94 45.71 7.56
C TYR A 2 15.46 46.06 7.74
N ARG A 3 14.87 46.76 6.77
CA ARG A 3 13.43 46.97 6.69
C ARG A 3 12.76 45.66 6.30
N GLN A 4 11.77 45.27 7.08
CA GLN A 4 10.85 44.20 6.75
C GLN A 4 9.81 44.75 5.78
N ASP A 5 9.68 44.11 4.63
CA ASP A 5 8.52 44.23 3.75
C ASP A 5 7.94 42.81 3.53
N PRO A 6 6.63 42.61 3.76
CA PRO A 6 5.98 41.29 3.68
C PRO A 6 5.61 40.92 2.24
N PRO A 7 5.73 39.65 1.82
CA PRO A 7 5.19 39.23 0.53
C PRO A 7 3.67 39.00 0.62
N LYS A 8 2.91 39.81 -0.13
CA LYS A 8 1.51 39.55 -0.47
C LYS A 8 1.40 38.40 -1.50
N THR A 9 0.56 37.42 -1.13
CA THR A 9 -0.42 36.70 -1.95
C THR A 9 0.05 36.04 -3.26
N VAL A 10 0.06 34.69 -3.33
CA VAL A 10 -0.59 33.92 -4.41
C VAL A 10 -1.03 32.54 -3.90
N ALA A 11 -2.32 32.29 -4.10
CA ALA A 11 -3.07 31.05 -4.21
C ALA A 11 -2.37 29.68 -4.11
N ALA A 12 -3.00 28.83 -3.29
CA ALA A 12 -3.04 27.39 -3.44
C ALA A 12 -3.28 26.96 -4.90
N LYS A 13 -2.49 25.98 -5.36
CA LYS A 13 -2.93 24.86 -6.21
C LYS A 13 -1.75 23.92 -6.48
N ALA A 14 -1.78 22.79 -5.79
CA ALA A 14 -0.97 21.62 -6.14
C ALA A 14 -1.33 21.15 -7.56
N PRO A 15 -0.37 20.87 -8.45
CA PRO A 15 -0.65 20.29 -9.74
C PRO A 15 -0.95 18.80 -9.57
N LYS A 16 -2.24 18.46 -9.48
CA LYS A 16 -2.74 17.13 -9.83
C LYS A 16 -2.59 16.97 -11.35
N LYS A 17 -1.62 16.17 -11.79
CA LYS A 17 -1.56 15.73 -13.18
C LYS A 17 -2.58 14.63 -13.40
N SER A 18 -3.70 15.00 -14.00
CA SER A 18 -4.64 14.11 -14.67
C SER A 18 -4.63 14.48 -16.16
N ALA A 19 -4.39 13.50 -17.03
CA ALA A 19 -5.11 13.31 -18.30
C ALA A 19 -4.41 12.25 -19.17
N ALA A 20 -5.04 11.09 -19.31
CA ALA A 20 -5.19 10.40 -20.58
C ALA A 20 -6.27 9.31 -20.43
N THR A 21 -7.46 9.66 -20.89
CA THR A 21 -8.65 8.83 -21.01
C THR A 21 -8.52 7.92 -22.23
N GLN A 22 -8.75 6.62 -22.09
CA GLN A 22 -9.51 5.78 -23.05
C GLN A 22 -9.58 4.32 -22.56
N GLY A 23 -10.77 3.72 -22.69
CA GLY A 23 -10.95 2.27 -22.70
C GLY A 23 -11.53 1.68 -21.43
N GLN A 24 -12.81 1.33 -21.47
CA GLN A 24 -13.46 0.47 -20.49
C GLN A 24 -12.70 -0.86 -20.37
N GLU A 25 -12.28 -1.24 -19.17
CA GLU A 25 -12.44 -2.63 -18.76
C GLU A 25 -12.97 -2.64 -17.32
N GLN A 26 -14.22 -3.09 -17.25
CA GLN A 26 -14.94 -3.32 -16.02
C GLN A 26 -14.14 -4.30 -15.16
N SER A 27 -13.81 -3.90 -13.93
CA SER A 27 -13.66 -4.86 -12.84
C SER A 27 -14.46 -4.39 -11.64
N SER A 28 -15.72 -4.11 -11.94
CA SER A 28 -16.81 -3.96 -10.98
C SER A 28 -17.75 -5.17 -11.13
N THR A 29 -17.22 -6.40 -11.02
CA THR A 29 -18.06 -7.59 -10.76
C THR A 29 -17.27 -8.62 -9.96
N ALA A 30 -17.46 -8.63 -8.63
CA ALA A 30 -17.48 -9.85 -7.82
C ALA A 30 -17.76 -9.52 -6.34
N SER A 31 -19.03 -9.46 -5.97
CA SER A 31 -19.45 -10.12 -4.72
C SER A 31 -19.41 -11.64 -4.94
N PRO A 32 -19.51 -12.50 -3.92
CA PRO A 32 -18.89 -12.53 -2.59
C PRO A 32 -17.95 -13.76 -2.47
N ALA A 33 -17.10 -13.81 -1.43
CA ALA A 33 -16.41 -15.01 -0.95
C ALA A 33 -15.55 -15.86 -1.92
N ASN A 34 -14.28 -16.00 -1.53
CA ASN A 34 -13.49 -17.23 -1.68
C ASN A 34 -12.91 -17.53 -3.08
N LYS A 35 -11.69 -17.02 -3.33
CA LYS A 35 -10.51 -17.82 -3.76
C LYS A 35 -9.37 -16.84 -4.10
N LYS A 36 -8.37 -16.79 -3.21
CA LYS A 36 -6.98 -16.35 -3.43
C LYS A 36 -6.80 -15.46 -4.67
N SER A 37 -7.14 -14.18 -4.55
CA SER A 37 -6.94 -13.23 -5.65
C SER A 37 -5.47 -13.20 -6.01
N GLY A 38 -5.13 -13.68 -7.21
CA GLY A 38 -3.87 -13.41 -7.90
C GLY A 38 -3.80 -11.92 -8.25
N MET A 39 -3.80 -11.08 -7.23
CA MET A 39 -3.65 -9.64 -7.39
C MET A 39 -2.18 -9.37 -7.60
N ASN A 40 -1.83 -8.74 -8.72
CA ASN A 40 -0.44 -8.40 -9.01
C ASN A 40 0.10 -7.46 -7.92
N PRO A 41 1.41 -7.51 -7.59
CA PRO A 41 1.99 -6.64 -6.57
C PRO A 41 1.69 -5.16 -6.81
N THR A 42 1.66 -4.73 -8.08
CA THR A 42 1.29 -3.37 -8.50
C THR A 42 -0.16 -3.01 -8.13
N GLN A 43 -1.11 -3.93 -8.31
CA GLN A 43 -2.51 -3.71 -7.95
C GLN A 43 -2.69 -3.64 -6.43
N LEU A 44 -1.98 -4.50 -5.70
CA LEU A 44 -1.96 -4.45 -4.24
C LEU A 44 -1.41 -3.12 -3.75
N TRP A 45 -0.34 -2.60 -4.37
CA TRP A 45 0.23 -1.31 -4.01
C TRP A 45 -0.79 -0.16 -4.16
N GLY A 46 -1.56 -0.15 -5.25
CA GLY A 46 -2.66 0.80 -5.44
C GLY A 46 -3.73 0.69 -4.34
N ALA A 47 -4.09 -0.53 -3.95
CA ALA A 47 -5.05 -0.76 -2.88
C ALA A 47 -4.50 -0.36 -1.50
N VAL A 48 -3.22 -0.59 -1.22
CA VAL A 48 -2.55 -0.13 0.00
C VAL A 48 -2.62 1.39 0.12
N GLN A 49 -2.35 2.11 -0.97
CA GLN A 49 -2.47 3.56 -1.01
C GLN A 49 -3.91 4.05 -0.83
N ALA A 50 -4.89 3.28 -1.29
CA ALA A 50 -6.30 3.54 -1.03
C ALA A 50 -6.70 3.27 0.45
N GLY A 51 -5.79 2.79 1.30
CA GLY A 51 -6.05 2.44 2.68
C GLY A 51 -6.58 1.01 2.87
N ASN A 52 -6.39 0.14 1.89
CA ASN A 52 -6.78 -1.26 2.00
C ASN A 52 -5.72 -2.05 2.78
N ASN A 53 -5.95 -2.17 4.08
CA ASN A 53 -5.09 -2.90 5.01
C ASN A 53 -4.92 -4.38 4.61
N LYS A 54 -5.92 -5.00 3.97
CA LYS A 54 -5.83 -6.40 3.54
C LYS A 54 -4.82 -6.53 2.40
N ALA A 55 -4.84 -5.60 1.44
CA ALA A 55 -3.86 -5.59 0.36
C ALA A 55 -2.42 -5.41 0.89
N ALA A 56 -2.24 -4.66 1.97
CA ALA A 56 -0.92 -4.51 2.61
C ALA A 56 -0.38 -5.83 3.14
N VAL A 57 -1.25 -6.69 3.69
CA VAL A 57 -0.87 -8.03 4.17
C VAL A 57 -0.46 -8.94 3.01
N GLU A 58 -1.24 -8.96 1.93
CA GLU A 58 -0.91 -9.77 0.74
C GLU A 58 0.40 -9.27 0.10
N LEU A 59 0.57 -7.96 -0.01
CA LEU A 59 1.78 -7.37 -0.58
C LEU A 59 3.01 -7.66 0.29
N ALA A 60 2.86 -7.60 1.62
CA ALA A 60 3.90 -8.00 2.53
C ALA A 60 4.29 -9.46 2.34
N GLU A 61 3.33 -10.38 2.17
CA GLU A 61 3.63 -11.78 1.86
C GLU A 61 4.40 -11.95 0.54
N LEU A 62 4.08 -11.16 -0.50
CA LEU A 62 4.86 -11.16 -1.73
C LEU A 62 6.30 -10.70 -1.50
N TYR A 63 6.50 -9.64 -0.70
CA TYR A 63 7.84 -9.18 -0.30
C TYR A 63 8.59 -10.20 0.56
N ILE A 64 7.90 -11.02 1.35
CA ILE A 64 8.53 -12.10 2.14
C ILE A 64 8.96 -13.25 1.22
N LYS A 65 8.11 -13.62 0.26
CA LYS A 65 8.35 -14.74 -0.66
C LYS A 65 9.25 -14.39 -1.84
N GLY A 66 9.33 -13.12 -2.21
CA GLY A 66 10.01 -12.67 -3.43
C GLY A 66 9.23 -12.97 -4.72
N ASP A 67 7.90 -13.11 -4.63
CA ASP A 67 7.06 -13.50 -5.77
C ASP A 67 6.55 -12.25 -6.51
N GLY A 68 7.13 -11.98 -7.70
CA GLY A 68 6.81 -10.78 -8.50
C GLY A 68 7.35 -9.46 -7.95
N VAL A 69 8.00 -9.47 -6.78
CA VAL A 69 8.73 -8.33 -6.18
C VAL A 69 10.05 -8.83 -5.59
N PRO A 70 11.09 -7.99 -5.53
CA PRO A 70 12.33 -8.36 -4.83
C PRO A 70 12.02 -8.65 -3.36
N GLN A 71 12.56 -9.75 -2.86
CA GLN A 71 12.37 -10.15 -1.46
C GLN A 71 12.88 -9.04 -0.54
N ASN A 72 12.00 -8.50 0.30
CA ASN A 72 12.32 -7.42 1.23
C ASN A 72 11.50 -7.54 2.51
N CYS A 73 12.09 -8.25 3.47
CA CYS A 73 11.53 -8.50 4.79
C CYS A 73 11.29 -7.21 5.59
N GLN A 74 12.18 -6.23 5.48
CA GLN A 74 12.03 -4.93 6.14
C GLN A 74 10.77 -4.23 5.63
N GLN A 75 10.59 -4.19 4.30
CA GLN A 75 9.43 -3.58 3.68
C GLN A 75 8.13 -4.32 3.99
N ALA A 76 8.16 -5.66 4.00
CA ALA A 76 7.03 -6.47 4.45
C ALA A 76 6.63 -6.15 5.90
N ARG A 77 7.60 -6.00 6.80
CA ARG A 77 7.37 -5.64 8.20
C ARG A 77 6.67 -4.28 8.33
N VAL A 78 7.12 -3.28 7.57
CA VAL A 78 6.49 -1.94 7.57
C VAL A 78 5.04 -2.00 7.08
N LEU A 79 4.78 -2.70 5.97
CA LEU A 79 3.42 -2.89 5.44
C LEU A 79 2.49 -3.55 6.47
N LEU A 80 2.97 -4.59 7.15
CA LEU A 80 2.24 -5.29 8.19
C LEU A 80 2.04 -4.43 9.44
N LEU A 81 3.01 -3.60 9.81
CA LEU A 81 2.89 -2.67 10.92
C LEU A 81 1.75 -1.67 10.66
N ILE A 82 1.75 -1.03 9.50
CA ILE A 82 0.69 -0.07 9.12
C ILE A 82 -0.68 -0.74 9.12
N ALA A 83 -0.78 -1.96 8.56
CA ALA A 83 -2.02 -2.71 8.58
C ALA A 83 -2.44 -3.12 10.01
N SER A 84 -1.48 -3.44 10.88
CA SER A 84 -1.73 -3.77 12.29
C SER A 84 -2.27 -2.56 13.09
N GLU A 85 -1.77 -1.36 12.81
CA GLU A 85 -2.27 -0.11 13.41
C GLU A 85 -3.73 0.15 13.02
N LYS A 86 -4.14 -0.29 11.83
CA LYS A 86 -5.54 -0.30 11.37
C LYS A 86 -6.36 -1.46 11.96
N ARG A 87 -5.89 -2.11 13.03
CA ARG A 87 -6.51 -3.26 13.70
C ARG A 87 -6.72 -4.46 12.77
N ASN A 88 -5.91 -4.61 11.72
CA ASN A 88 -5.98 -5.78 10.86
C ASN A 88 -5.38 -6.99 11.58
N THR A 89 -6.23 -7.96 11.92
CA THR A 89 -5.82 -9.17 12.65
C THR A 89 -4.92 -10.09 11.82
N ALA A 90 -5.09 -10.13 10.49
CA ALA A 90 -4.21 -10.89 9.61
C ALA A 90 -2.80 -10.27 9.59
N ALA A 91 -2.72 -8.94 9.59
CA ALA A 91 -1.44 -8.23 9.65
C ALA A 91 -0.70 -8.48 10.97
N ILE A 92 -1.41 -8.41 12.10
CA ILE A 92 -0.83 -8.68 13.42
C ILE A 92 -0.27 -10.11 13.47
N LYS A 93 -1.04 -11.11 13.02
CA LYS A 93 -0.59 -12.51 12.99
C LYS A 93 0.64 -12.69 12.11
N LYS A 94 0.64 -12.08 10.92
CA LYS A 94 1.78 -12.18 9.99
C LYS A 94 3.02 -11.45 10.49
N LEU A 95 2.84 -10.30 11.15
CA LEU A 95 3.93 -9.57 11.79
C LEU A 95 4.58 -10.41 12.90
N GLN A 96 3.76 -11.07 13.72
CA GLN A 96 4.25 -11.98 14.76
C GLN A 96 4.98 -13.21 14.18
N GLU A 97 4.51 -13.76 13.07
CA GLU A 97 5.17 -14.88 12.38
C GLU A 97 6.53 -14.47 11.80
N LEU A 98 6.60 -13.28 11.21
CA LEU A 98 7.86 -12.69 10.75
C LEU A 98 8.85 -12.45 11.89
N ASP A 99 8.38 -11.89 13.01
CA ASP A 99 9.21 -11.57 14.16
C ASP A 99 9.81 -12.83 14.83
N LYS A 100 9.07 -13.94 14.75
CA LYS A 100 9.55 -15.25 15.19
C LYS A 100 10.59 -15.89 14.25
N GLY A 101 11.01 -15.19 13.21
CA GLY A 101 12.02 -15.66 12.24
C GLY A 101 11.52 -16.74 11.29
N ALA A 102 10.21 -17.00 11.23
CA ALA A 102 9.67 -18.10 10.43
C ALA A 102 9.74 -17.85 8.91
N ALA A 103 9.86 -16.59 8.49
CA ALA A 103 9.79 -16.22 7.09
C ALA A 103 10.94 -15.33 6.60
N CYS A 104 11.69 -14.71 7.53
CA CYS A 104 12.81 -13.83 7.24
C CYS A 104 13.83 -13.88 8.41
N PRO A 105 15.10 -14.22 8.15
CA PRO A 105 16.16 -14.24 9.16
C PRO A 105 16.67 -12.83 9.52
#